data_AF-A0A1G5JWK7-F1
#
_entry.id   AF-A0A1G5JWK7-F1
#
_cell.length_a   1.000
_cell.length_b   1.000
_cell.length_c   1.000
_cell.angle_alpha   90.00
_cell.angle_beta   90.00
_cell.angle_gamma   90.00
#
_symmetry.space_group_name_H-M   'P 1'
#
loop_
_entity.id
_entity.type
_entity.pdbx_description
1 polymer ?
#
loop_
_entity_poly.entity_id
_entity_poly.type
_entity_poly.pdbx_seq_one_letter_code
_entity_poly.pdbx_strand_id
1 'polypeptide(L)' 'MSDQRSGDDHPHKPKLNPGDQADLETPGAGENVCRECKGTGKLGDKECPICGGTGIVIEEIGGA' A
#
# COMPACT_ATOMS: atom_id res chain seq x y z
N MET A 1 3.65 43.68 0.73
CA MET A 1 4.60 43.01 -0.19
C MET A 1 5.29 41.94 0.64
N SER A 2 5.45 40.74 0.06
CA SER A 2 6.21 39.61 0.59
C SER A 2 5.50 38.73 1.64
N ASP A 3 5.26 37.43 1.47
CA ASP A 3 5.43 36.49 0.37
C ASP A 3 4.46 35.31 0.62
N GLN A 4 3.92 34.77 -0.46
CA GLN A 4 3.23 33.48 -0.47
C GLN A 4 4.24 32.40 -0.09
N ARG A 5 4.07 31.70 1.05
CA ARG A 5 4.95 30.60 1.43
C ARG A 5 4.18 29.29 1.49
N SER A 6 4.38 28.50 0.43
CA SER A 6 4.27 27.03 0.31
C SER A 6 2.95 26.40 0.80
N GLY A 7 2.05 25.95 -0.07
CA GLY A 7 2.32 24.99 -1.14
C GLY A 7 2.54 23.62 -0.50
N ASP A 8 1.47 22.83 -0.45
CA ASP A 8 1.42 21.36 -0.31
C ASP A 8 2.68 20.69 0.24
N ASP A 9 2.75 20.55 1.57
CA ASP A 9 3.63 19.59 2.24
C ASP A 9 2.77 18.74 3.17
N HIS A 10 1.99 17.81 2.58
CA HIS A 10 1.66 16.59 3.30
C HIS A 10 2.81 15.64 3.03
N PRO A 11 3.76 15.45 3.97
CA PRO A 11 4.82 14.50 3.77
C PRO A 11 4.18 13.13 3.60
N HIS A 12 4.40 12.55 2.43
CA HIS A 12 4.57 11.11 2.30
C HIS A 12 3.45 10.30 2.95
N LYS A 13 2.19 10.41 2.47
CA LYS A 13 1.31 9.25 2.61
C LYS A 13 1.99 8.16 1.78
N PRO A 14 2.54 7.09 2.38
CA PRO A 14 2.95 5.94 1.59
C PRO A 14 1.73 5.58 0.75
N LYS A 15 1.94 5.41 -0.55
CA LYS A 15 0.88 4.94 -1.44
C LYS A 15 0.62 3.50 -1.03
N LEU A 16 -0.19 3.33 0.01
CA LEU A 16 -0.78 2.06 0.39
C LEU A 16 -1.45 1.56 -0.87
N ASN A 17 -1.10 0.35 -1.28
CA ASN A 17 -1.78 -0.25 -2.40
C ASN A 17 -3.25 -0.45 -2.00
N PRO A 18 -4.19 -0.48 -2.94
CA PRO A 18 -5.61 -0.68 -2.65
C PRO A 18 -5.91 -1.93 -1.81
N GLY A 19 -5.03 -2.93 -1.84
CA GLY A 19 -5.14 -4.13 -1.00
C GLY A 19 -4.45 -4.04 0.36
N ASP A 20 -3.61 -3.03 0.59
CA ASP A 20 -2.99 -2.79 1.89
C ASP A 20 -4.01 -2.14 2.83
N GLN A 21 -4.31 -2.82 3.93
CA GLN A 21 -5.15 -2.29 5.01
C GLN A 21 -4.35 -1.44 6.01
N ALA A 22 -3.03 -1.62 6.04
CA ALA A 22 -2.12 -0.90 6.92
C ALA A 22 -0.79 -0.63 6.22
N ASP A 23 -0.01 0.30 6.77
CA ASP A 23 1.36 0.49 6.31
C ASP A 23 2.28 -0.63 6.80
N LEU A 24 3.37 -0.90 6.07
CA LEU A 24 4.44 -1.82 6.50
C LEU A 24 5.00 -1.45 7.88
N GLU A 25 4.97 -0.17 8.23
CA GLU A 25 5.45 0.34 9.51
C GLU A 25 4.39 0.29 10.63
N THR A 26 3.17 -0.15 10.33
CA THR A 26 2.09 -0.23 11.32
C THR A 26 2.31 -1.44 12.25
N PRO A 27 2.45 -1.23 13.57
CA PRO A 27 2.58 -2.34 14.51
C PRO A 27 1.34 -3.24 14.47
N GLY A 28 1.53 -4.54 14.22
CA GLY A 28 0.44 -5.49 14.03
C GLY A 28 -0.05 -5.62 12.58
N ALA A 29 0.60 -4.95 11.63
CA ALA A 29 0.44 -5.24 10.21
C ALA A 29 1.33 -6.42 9.79
N GLY A 30 0.85 -7.20 8.84
CA GLY A 30 1.51 -8.41 8.36
C GLY A 30 1.31 -8.62 6.87
N GLU A 31 2.30 -9.23 6.25
CA GLU A 31 2.26 -9.57 4.84
C GLU A 31 1.32 -10.76 4.62
N ASN A 32 0.26 -10.56 3.86
CA ASN A 32 -0.62 -11.61 3.39
C ASN A 32 -0.58 -11.74 1.87
N VAL A 33 -0.93 -12.92 1.36
CA VAL A 33 -0.99 -13.15 -0.09
C VAL A 33 -2.11 -12.32 -0.70
N CYS A 34 -1.79 -11.56 -1.75
CA CYS A 34 -2.79 -10.78 -2.48
C CYS A 34 -3.81 -11.73 -3.11
N ARG A 35 -5.08 -11.63 -2.70
CA ARG A 35 -6.15 -12.55 -3.13
C ARG A 35 -6.52 -12.38 -4.60
N GLU A 36 -6.30 -11.19 -5.16
CA GLU A 36 -6.61 -10.87 -6.56
C GLU A 36 -5.63 -11.53 -7.53
N CYS A 37 -4.33 -11.34 -7.32
CA CYS A 37 -3.32 -12.01 -8.15
C CYS A 37 -2.92 -13.39 -7.62
N LYS A 38 -3.41 -13.79 -6.43
CA LYS A 38 -3.04 -15.04 -5.74
C LYS A 38 -1.53 -15.22 -5.57
N GLY A 39 -0.82 -14.15 -5.25
CA GLY A 39 0.64 -14.20 -5.06
C GLY A 39 1.48 -14.00 -6.33
N THR A 40 0.87 -13.91 -7.52
CA THR A 40 1.66 -13.76 -8.76
C THR A 40 2.21 -12.36 -8.98
N GLY A 41 1.67 -11.35 -8.29
CA GLY A 41 2.00 -9.94 -8.51
C GLY A 41 1.50 -9.39 -9.85
N LYS A 42 0.81 -10.18 -10.67
CA LYS A 42 0.35 -9.77 -12.01
C LYS A 42 -1.06 -10.25 -12.26
N LEU A 43 -1.87 -9.39 -12.88
CA LEU A 43 -3.21 -9.72 -13.32
C LEU A 43 -3.23 -9.74 -14.86
N GLY A 44 -3.03 -10.94 -15.42
CA GLY A 44 -2.80 -11.11 -16.86
C GLY A 44 -1.45 -10.51 -17.29
N ASP A 45 -1.47 -9.66 -18.31
CA ASP A 45 -0.28 -8.98 -18.84
C ASP A 45 0.14 -7.72 -18.07
N LYS A 46 -0.64 -7.34 -17.04
CA LYS A 46 -0.39 -6.12 -16.26
C LYS A 46 0.01 -6.45 -14.83
N GLU A 47 0.71 -5.52 -14.20
CA GLU A 47 1.03 -5.58 -12.77
C GLU A 47 -0.26 -5.51 -11.96
N CYS A 48 -0.33 -6.28 -10.86
CA CYS A 48 -1.54 -6.30 -10.05
C CYS A 48 -1.71 -4.94 -9.37
N PRO A 49 -2.78 -4.19 -9.66
CA PRO A 49 -2.97 -2.85 -9.10
C PRO A 49 -3.31 -2.89 -7.62
N ILE A 50 -3.68 -4.05 -7.08
CA ILE A 50 -4.08 -4.24 -5.69
C ILE A 50 -2.89 -4.37 -4.75
N CYS A 51 -1.83 -5.04 -5.19
CA CYS A 51 -0.57 -5.16 -4.44
C CYS A 51 0.58 -4.36 -5.06
N GLY A 52 0.31 -3.58 -6.11
CA GLY A 52 1.34 -2.81 -6.82
C GLY A 52 2.42 -3.67 -7.50
N GLY A 53 2.14 -4.93 -7.79
CA GLY A 53 3.11 -5.83 -8.44
C GLY A 53 3.87 -6.77 -7.50
N THR A 54 3.75 -6.62 -6.17
CA THR A 54 4.52 -7.39 -5.20
C THR A 54 4.04 -8.83 -5.03
N GLY A 55 2.74 -9.07 -5.25
CA GLY A 55 2.08 -10.35 -4.97
C GLY A 55 1.56 -10.50 -3.54
N ILE A 56 1.89 -9.57 -2.65
CA ILE A 56 1.49 -9.56 -1.25
C ILE A 56 0.85 -8.22 -0.87
N VAL A 57 -0.04 -8.24 0.12
CA VAL A 57 -0.69 -7.06 0.68
C VAL A 57 -0.49 -7.04 2.19
N ILE A 58 -0.50 -5.86 2.77
CA ILE A 58 -0.27 -5.63 4.18
C ILE A 58 -1.63 -5.54 4.87
N GLU A 59 -2.01 -6.62 5.55
CA GLU A 59 -3.25 -6.68 6.31
C GLU A 59 -2.96 -6.49 7.81
N GLU A 60 -3.87 -5.86 8.55
CA GLU A 60 -3.77 -5.83 10.01
C GLU A 60 -4.00 -7.26 10.52
N ILE A 61 -2.93 -7.93 10.94
CA ILE A 61 -2.97 -9.22 11.62
C ILE A 61 -3.26 -8.97 13.11
N GLY A 62 -4.48 -8.50 13.38
CA GLY A 62 -5.04 -8.46 14.72
C GLY A 62 -5.26 -9.88 15.21
N GLY A 63 -4.32 -10.38 16.01
CA GLY A 63 -4.43 -11.66 16.69
C GLY A 63 -5.65 -11.69 17.60
N ALA A 64 -6.50 -12.70 17.41
CA ALA A 64 -7.70 -12.99 18.19
C ALA A 64 -7.45 -13.18 19.70
#